data_AF-A0A9X8N9X6-F1
#
_entry.id   AF-A0A9X8N9X6-F1
#
_cell.length_a   1.000
_cell.length_b   1.000
_cell.length_c   1.000
_cell.angle_alpha   90.00
_cell.angle_beta   90.00
_cell.angle_gamma   90.00
#
_symmetry.space_group_name_H-M   'P 1'
#
loop_
_entity.id
_entity.type
_entity.pdbx_description
1 polymer ?
#
loop_
_entity_poly.entity_id
_entity_poly.type
_entity_poly.pdbx_seq_one_letter_code
_entity_poly.pdbx_strand_id
1 'polypeptide(L)'
;VSWLIYDRRRAVKSRWRRLGCFKQALLALAHLRKNETFAQGGASFGVSEATVWRYVDETLDLLASWAPGLREALVGLGEGDFVIARGTLIPTDHIAADEPYYSQKHKQHGMNV
;
A
#
# COMPACT_ATOMS: atom_id res chain seq x y z
N VAL A 1 15.67 -0.90 -3.99
CA VAL A 1 14.79 0.03 -3.23
C VAL A 1 15.58 1.01 -2.35
N SER A 2 16.46 0.58 -1.44
CA SER A 2 17.14 1.50 -0.50
C SER A 2 17.98 2.62 -1.14
N TRP A 3 18.64 2.35 -2.27
CA TRP A 3 19.37 3.36 -3.04
C TRP A 3 18.44 4.42 -3.67
N LEU A 4 17.24 4.04 -4.13
CA LEU A 4 16.24 5.00 -4.66
C LEU A 4 15.82 6.01 -3.58
N ILE A 5 15.61 5.53 -2.36
CA ILE A 5 15.29 6.39 -1.21
C ILE A 5 16.47 7.31 -0.88
N TYR A 6 17.70 6.80 -0.96
CA TYR A 6 18.89 7.61 -0.76
C TYR A 6 19.00 8.76 -1.77
N ASP A 7 18.81 8.47 -3.05
CA ASP A 7 18.87 9.46 -4.12
C ASP A 7 17.75 10.50 -3.99
N ARG A 8 16.50 10.05 -3.75
CA ARG A 8 15.37 10.95 -3.50
C ARG A 8 15.63 11.88 -2.32
N ARG A 9 16.09 11.36 -1.19
CA ARG A 9 16.40 12.16 0.01
C ARG A 9 17.48 13.20 -0.25
N ARG A 10 18.46 12.88 -1.12
CA ARG A 10 19.49 13.83 -1.55
C ARG A 10 18.90 14.93 -2.40
N ALA A 11 18.05 14.59 -3.37
CA ALA A 11 17.38 15.56 -4.24
C ALA A 11 16.48 16.54 -3.46
N VAL A 12 15.69 16.04 -2.50
CA VAL A 12 14.79 16.88 -1.68
C VAL A 12 15.46 17.48 -0.43
N LYS A 13 16.80 17.38 -0.32
CA LYS A 13 17.60 17.89 0.81
C LYS A 13 17.14 17.39 2.20
N SER A 14 16.56 16.20 2.28
CA SER A 14 16.05 15.57 3.51
C SER A 14 16.90 14.34 3.90
N ARG A 15 18.20 14.57 4.08
CA ARG A 15 19.19 13.49 4.28
C ARG A 15 19.03 12.79 5.64
N TRP A 16 18.74 13.55 6.69
CA TRP A 16 18.64 13.05 8.05
C TRP A 16 17.19 12.75 8.43
N ARG A 17 16.92 11.49 8.76
CA ARG A 17 15.60 11.07 9.27
C ARG A 17 15.77 9.96 10.31
N ARG A 18 14.71 9.73 11.10
CA ARG A 18 14.71 8.77 12.22
C ARG A 18 15.03 7.32 11.80
N LEU A 19 14.62 6.91 10.59
CA LEU A 19 15.04 5.65 9.99
C LEU A 19 16.01 5.91 8.83
N GLY A 20 17.07 5.11 8.75
CA GLY A 20 17.93 5.04 7.58
C GLY A 20 17.20 4.47 6.37
N CYS A 21 17.74 4.67 5.17
CA CYS A 21 17.08 4.29 3.91
C CYS A 21 16.73 2.79 3.84
N PHE A 22 17.59 1.91 4.37
CA PHE A 22 17.31 0.48 4.45
C PHE A 22 16.11 0.15 5.34
N LYS A 23 16.04 0.74 6.54
CA LYS A 23 14.91 0.52 7.46
C LYS A 23 13.61 1.13 6.91
N GLN A 24 13.67 2.26 6.21
CA GLN A 24 12.51 2.81 5.50
C GLN A 24 12.02 1.86 4.40
N ALA A 25 12.92 1.32 3.57
CA ALA A 25 12.54 0.34 2.56
C ALA A 25 11.91 -0.92 3.18
N LEU A 26 12.50 -1.43 4.26
CA LEU A 26 11.98 -2.61 4.95
C LEU A 26 10.58 -2.35 5.55
N LEU A 27 10.36 -1.17 6.14
CA LEU A 27 9.05 -0.76 6.65
C LEU A 27 7.99 -0.75 5.54
N ALA A 28 8.29 -0.14 4.40
CA ALA A 28 7.36 -0.08 3.27
C ALA A 28 7.06 -1.48 2.70
N LEU A 29 8.07 -2.33 2.56
CA LEU A 29 7.91 -3.70 2.07
C LEU A 29 7.12 -4.58 3.06
N ALA A 30 7.33 -4.39 4.37
CA ALA A 30 6.56 -5.08 5.40
C ALA A 30 5.08 -4.67 5.35
N HIS A 31 4.81 -3.36 5.21
CA HIS A 31 3.45 -2.84 5.04
C HIS A 31 2.79 -3.41 3.78
N LEU A 32 3.46 -3.42 2.63
CA LEU A 32 2.93 -4.00 1.40
C LEU A 32 2.65 -5.50 1.50
N ARG A 33 3.54 -6.25 2.17
CA ARG A 33 3.42 -7.71 2.25
C ARG A 33 2.34 -8.16 3.22
N LYS A 34 2.16 -7.46 4.34
CA LYS A 34 1.28 -7.91 5.43
C LYS A 34 0.05 -7.04 5.64
N ASN A 35 -0.02 -5.88 4.98
CA ASN A 35 -1.05 -4.87 5.20
C ASN A 35 -1.19 -4.50 6.70
N GLU A 36 -0.07 -4.51 7.44
CA GLU A 36 -0.03 -4.14 8.86
C GLU A 36 -0.46 -2.68 9.03
N THR A 37 -1.21 -2.41 10.11
CA THR A 37 -1.63 -1.05 10.46
C THR A 37 -0.42 -0.15 10.74
N PHE A 38 -0.55 1.17 10.54
CA PHE A 38 0.54 2.10 10.84
C PHE A 38 0.93 2.12 12.32
N ALA A 39 -0.02 1.85 13.22
CA ALA A 39 0.22 1.61 14.65
C ALA A 39 1.20 0.44 14.88
N GLN A 40 0.93 -0.72 14.28
CA GLN A 40 1.79 -1.89 14.38
C GLN A 40 3.17 -1.62 13.78
N GLY A 41 3.23 -1.01 12.59
CA GLY A 41 4.49 -0.61 11.97
C GLY A 41 5.29 0.37 12.83
N GLY A 42 4.60 1.29 13.52
CA GLY A 42 5.23 2.27 14.41
C GLY A 42 5.87 1.61 15.62
N ALA A 43 5.14 0.69 16.24
CA ALA A 43 5.63 -0.12 17.35
C ALA A 43 6.84 -0.98 16.95
N SER A 44 6.80 -1.65 15.79
CA SER A 44 7.90 -2.52 15.34
C SER A 44 9.18 -1.77 14.95
N PHE A 45 9.06 -0.53 14.43
CA PHE A 45 10.20 0.25 13.95
C PHE A 45 10.61 1.39 14.88
N GLY A 46 9.92 1.58 16.02
CA GLY A 46 10.24 2.59 17.02
C GLY A 46 10.01 4.03 16.54
N VAL A 47 8.98 4.24 15.71
CA VAL A 47 8.60 5.54 15.14
C VAL A 47 7.10 5.81 15.30
N SER A 48 6.67 7.07 15.21
CA SER A 48 5.24 7.39 15.29
C SER A 48 4.47 6.89 14.06
N GLU A 49 3.17 6.68 14.20
CA GLU A 49 2.27 6.33 13.09
C GLU A 49 2.36 7.30 11.91
N ALA A 50 2.38 8.61 12.21
CA ALA A 50 2.56 9.65 11.19
C ALA A 50 3.91 9.50 10.45
N THR A 51 4.97 9.05 11.14
CA THR A 51 6.26 8.78 10.50
C THR A 51 6.20 7.53 9.64
N VAL A 52 5.49 6.48 10.09
CA VAL A 52 5.26 5.28 9.27
C VAL A 52 4.53 5.66 8.00
N TRP A 53 3.38 6.35 8.11
CA TRP A 53 2.59 6.79 6.97
C TRP A 53 3.46 7.53 5.97
N ARG A 54 4.19 8.57 6.41
CA ARG A 54 5.09 9.35 5.53
C ARG A 54 6.16 8.49 4.84
N TYR A 55 6.74 7.54 5.56
CA TYR A 55 7.81 6.70 5.01
C TYR A 55 7.29 5.65 4.04
N VAL A 56 6.12 5.08 4.32
CA VAL A 56 5.42 4.17 3.42
C VAL A 56 5.04 4.92 2.15
N ASP A 57 4.33 6.03 2.28
CA ASP A 57 3.86 6.88 1.17
C ASP A 57 5.01 7.32 0.24
N GLU A 58 6.06 7.92 0.80
CA GLU A 58 7.25 8.32 0.00
C GLU A 58 7.93 7.14 -0.69
N THR A 59 7.96 5.96 -0.07
CA THR A 59 8.55 4.78 -0.71
C THR A 59 7.64 4.23 -1.80
N LEU A 60 6.32 4.27 -1.60
CA LEU A 60 5.34 3.85 -2.59
C LEU A 60 5.38 4.74 -3.82
N ASP A 61 5.44 6.06 -3.66
CA ASP A 61 5.61 7.00 -4.77
C ASP A 61 6.85 6.68 -5.61
N LEU A 62 7.98 6.39 -4.93
CA LEU A 62 9.22 6.01 -5.60
C LEU A 62 9.13 4.67 -6.31
N LEU A 63 8.37 3.71 -5.80
CA LEU A 63 8.18 2.43 -6.48
C LEU A 63 7.19 2.57 -7.64
N ALA A 64 6.14 3.34 -7.46
CA ALA A 64 5.11 3.60 -8.46
C ALA A 64 5.69 4.32 -9.69
N SER A 65 6.64 5.23 -9.51
CA SER A 65 7.29 5.91 -10.66
C SER A 65 8.15 4.98 -11.53
N TRP A 66 8.45 3.76 -11.05
CA TRP A 66 9.20 2.73 -11.80
C TRP A 66 8.32 1.54 -12.18
N ALA A 67 7.09 1.49 -11.69
CA ALA A 67 6.14 0.42 -12.00
C ALA A 67 5.53 0.66 -13.39
N PRO A 68 5.20 -0.40 -14.14
CA PRO A 68 4.41 -0.26 -15.35
C PRO A 68 3.07 0.37 -15.02
N GLY A 69 2.53 1.17 -15.96
CA GLY A 69 1.20 1.73 -15.81
C GLY A 69 0.15 0.62 -15.72
N LEU A 70 -1.01 0.90 -15.11
CA LEU A 70 -2.09 -0.09 -14.97
C LEU A 70 -2.43 -0.75 -16.31
N ARG A 71 -2.52 0.03 -17.39
CA ARG A 71 -2.82 -0.51 -18.73
C ARG A 71 -1.73 -1.46 -19.23
N GLU A 72 -0.46 -1.12 -19.03
CA GLU A 72 0.67 -1.98 -19.44
C GLU A 72 0.69 -3.27 -18.63
N ALA A 73 0.45 -3.19 -17.33
CA ALA A 73 0.32 -4.35 -16.46
C ALA A 73 -0.85 -5.25 -16.86
N LEU A 74 -2.00 -4.67 -17.25
CA LEU A 74 -3.17 -5.43 -17.69
C LEU A 74 -2.99 -6.07 -19.07
N VAL A 75 -2.29 -5.42 -20.01
CA VAL A 75 -2.00 -6.00 -21.34
C VAL A 75 -1.03 -7.19 -21.25
N GLY A 76 -0.18 -7.22 -20.23
CA GLY A 76 0.72 -8.34 -19.96
C GLY A 76 0.07 -9.58 -19.34
N LEU A 77 -1.22 -9.52 -18.98
CA LEU A 77 -1.94 -10.66 -18.41
C LEU A 77 -2.23 -11.71 -19.49
N GLY A 78 -1.98 -12.98 -19.17
CA GLY A 78 -2.34 -14.09 -20.02
C GLY A 78 -3.84 -14.39 -20.00
N GLU A 79 -4.31 -15.18 -20.95
CA GLU A 79 -5.65 -15.77 -20.86
C GLU A 79 -5.76 -16.60 -19.57
N GLY A 80 -6.71 -16.25 -18.70
CA GLY A 80 -6.95 -16.92 -17.42
C GLY A 80 -6.40 -16.21 -16.18
N ASP A 81 -5.67 -15.10 -16.33
CA ASP A 81 -5.25 -14.29 -15.19
C ASP A 81 -6.36 -13.34 -14.71
N PHE A 82 -6.61 -13.31 -13.40
CA PHE A 82 -7.58 -12.41 -12.78
C PHE A 82 -6.88 -11.36 -11.93
N VAL A 83 -7.20 -10.08 -12.15
CA VAL A 83 -6.71 -8.97 -11.33
C VAL A 83 -7.84 -8.43 -10.46
N ILE A 84 -7.61 -8.45 -9.16
CA ILE A 84 -8.47 -7.78 -8.18
C ILE A 84 -7.79 -6.46 -7.82
N ALA A 85 -8.34 -5.36 -8.33
CA ALA A 85 -7.86 -4.03 -7.98
C ALA A 85 -8.41 -3.64 -6.60
N ARG A 86 -7.61 -2.95 -5.79
CA ARG A 86 -8.04 -2.46 -4.47
C ARG A 86 -9.30 -1.60 -4.58
N GLY A 87 -10.27 -1.85 -3.71
CA GLY A 87 -11.59 -1.22 -3.73
C GLY A 87 -12.57 -1.88 -4.69
N THR A 88 -12.27 -3.09 -5.15
CA THR A 88 -13.25 -3.93 -5.85
C THR A 88 -14.21 -4.49 -4.80
N LEU A 89 -15.50 -4.26 -4.99
CA LEU A 89 -16.51 -4.92 -4.18
C LEU A 89 -16.78 -6.31 -4.78
N ILE A 90 -16.48 -7.36 -4.02
CA ILE A 90 -16.98 -8.70 -4.35
C ILE A 90 -18.40 -8.80 -3.79
N PRO A 91 -19.44 -8.84 -4.65
CA PRO A 91 -20.81 -8.89 -4.18
C PRO A 91 -21.06 -10.16 -3.37
N THR A 92 -21.84 -10.03 -2.31
CA THR A 92 -22.23 -11.16 -1.45
C THR A 92 -23.74 -11.11 -1.21
N ASP A 93 -24.37 -12.27 -1.06
CA ASP A 93 -25.80 -12.33 -0.76
C ASP A 93 -26.10 -11.69 0.60
N HIS A 94 -27.24 -10.99 0.67
CA HIS A 94 -27.69 -10.38 1.91
C HIS A 94 -28.19 -11.46 2.89
N ILE A 95 -27.39 -11.73 3.92
CA ILE A 95 -27.81 -12.51 5.08
C ILE A 95 -28.32 -11.56 6.17
N ALA A 96 -29.33 -11.97 6.93
CA ALA A 96 -30.05 -11.09 7.89
C ALA A 96 -29.17 -10.49 9.02
N ALA A 97 -27.89 -10.87 9.10
CA ALA A 97 -26.91 -10.38 10.07
C ALA A 97 -25.89 -9.36 9.51
N ASP A 98 -25.97 -8.97 8.23
CA ASP A 98 -24.85 -8.39 7.46
C ASP A 98 -24.72 -6.84 7.42
N GLU A 99 -25.17 -6.14 8.44
CA GLU A 99 -24.94 -4.68 8.57
C GLU A 99 -23.47 -4.23 8.32
N PRO A 100 -22.40 -4.98 8.71
CA PRO A 100 -21.02 -4.54 8.45
C PRO A 100 -20.54 -4.69 7.00
N TYR A 101 -21.29 -5.36 6.11
CA TYR A 101 -20.85 -5.62 4.73
C TYR A 101 -21.58 -4.76 3.68
N TYR A 102 -22.38 -3.78 4.11
CA TYR A 102 -23.01 -2.85 3.18
C TYR A 102 -22.02 -1.79 2.69
N SER A 103 -21.72 -1.81 1.39
CA SER A 103 -20.88 -0.81 0.75
C SER A 103 -21.70 0.41 0.31
N GLN A 104 -21.57 1.51 1.06
CA GLN A 104 -22.25 2.78 0.74
C GLN A 104 -21.90 3.31 -0.66
N LYS A 105 -20.64 3.16 -1.08
CA LYS A 105 -20.16 3.61 -2.40
C LYS A 105 -20.86 2.88 -3.54
N HIS A 106 -21.09 1.58 -3.39
CA HIS A 106 -21.63 0.71 -4.44
C HIS A 106 -23.12 0.41 -4.26
N LYS A 107 -23.72 0.79 -3.13
CA LYS A 107 -25.11 0.50 -2.72
C LYS A 107 -25.45 -0.99 -2.73
N GLN A 108 -24.46 -1.83 -2.44
CA GLN A 108 -24.56 -3.29 -2.48
C GLN A 108 -23.83 -3.90 -1.29
N HIS A 109 -24.28 -5.09 -0.87
CA HIS A 109 -23.56 -5.89 0.11
C HIS A 109 -22.39 -6.59 -0.55
N GLY A 110 -21.24 -6.58 0.11
CA GLY A 110 -20.06 -7.23 -0.41
C GLY A 110 -18.80 -6.97 0.40
N MET A 111 -17.79 -7.78 0.11
CA MET A 111 -16.45 -7.63 0.65
C MET A 111 -15.65 -6.66 -0.22
N ASN A 112 -15.18 -5.55 0.34
CA ASN A 112 -14.16 -4.75 -0.32
C ASN A 112 -12.81 -5.48 -0.19
N VAL A 113 -12.19 -5.75 -1.33
CA VAL A 113 -10.83 -6.32 -1.45
C VAL A 113 -9.86 -5.31 -2.05
#